data_AF-A0AA38YFW3-F1
#
_entry.id   AF-A0AA38YFW3-F1
#
_cell.length_a   1.000
_cell.length_b   1.000
_cell.length_c   1.000
_cell.angle_alpha   90.00
_cell.angle_beta   90.00
_cell.angle_gamma   90.00
#
_symmetry.space_group_name_H-M   'P 1'
#
loop_
_entity.id
_entity.type
_entity.pdbx_description
1 polymer ?
#
loop_
_entity_poly.entity_id
_entity_poly.type
_entity_poly.pdbx_seq_one_letter_code
_entity_poly.pdbx_strand_id
1 'polypeptide(L)'
;MPKYIKKYGVRSAVEVAQFEASQVHAVKALVEKEKIDCDFVLTRACDATLHKGLADETEKAFEEMLKAGVTDFKDVYHARKGDAERVSGVKGALSAFTFTAGHVWPYKMVMHLLKGAVSKGANLQTMTPVTYLSDKPLPDGRWLVKTERGEIKAKKVLLATNAYTADISPQFKNHIVPVRGICSRIVTPKDQVAPRMMQTYSVRHGPAMYDYLIPRLDGSIIVGGAKPNFWSDTSHWYDVKDDSKLIEPAKPYFDGLMQRTFAGWENSGAYTDKVWTGIMGYSSDFMPYIGEMPGKPGQMVLAGFSGHGMPLILLSAKAVADMLRTGKKFEETGVPSVFKVTKERLESTKNEILSDSGKGKIQAKL
;
A
#
# COMPACT_ATOMS: atom_id res chain seq x y z
N MET A 1 -10.48 2.47 -9.35
CA MET A 1 -11.73 1.78 -9.75
C MET A 1 -11.72 1.19 -11.17
N PRO A 2 -11.39 1.92 -12.26
CA PRO A 2 -11.58 1.41 -13.63
C PRO A 2 -10.85 0.07 -13.91
N LYS A 3 -9.60 -0.05 -13.45
CA LYS A 3 -8.81 -1.30 -13.51
C LYS A 3 -9.54 -2.48 -12.85
N TYR A 4 -10.15 -2.27 -11.68
CA TYR A 4 -10.87 -3.32 -10.95
C TYR A 4 -12.18 -3.71 -11.61
N ILE A 5 -12.93 -2.75 -12.16
CA ILE A 5 -14.19 -3.04 -12.88
C ILE A 5 -13.89 -3.94 -14.08
N LYS A 6 -12.86 -3.60 -14.87
CA LYS A 6 -12.45 -4.40 -16.03
C LYS A 6 -12.02 -5.82 -15.65
N LYS A 7 -11.38 -5.98 -14.48
CA LYS A 7 -10.77 -7.25 -14.06
C LYS A 7 -11.71 -8.17 -13.29
N TYR A 8 -12.54 -7.61 -12.41
CA TYR A 8 -13.34 -8.36 -11.44
C TYR A 8 -14.84 -8.04 -11.48
N GLY A 9 -15.25 -7.19 -12.42
CA GLY A 9 -16.62 -6.69 -12.52
C GLY A 9 -16.92 -5.56 -11.54
N VAL A 10 -18.05 -4.89 -11.78
CA VAL A 10 -18.49 -3.71 -11.01
C VAL A 10 -18.64 -4.02 -9.53
N ARG A 11 -19.30 -5.14 -9.19
CA ARG A 11 -19.57 -5.53 -7.81
C ARG A 11 -18.28 -5.63 -6.98
N SER A 12 -17.32 -6.42 -7.43
CA SER A 12 -16.05 -6.61 -6.72
C SER A 12 -15.25 -5.31 -6.60
N ALA A 13 -15.30 -4.45 -7.63
CA ALA A 13 -14.64 -3.16 -7.60
C ALA A 13 -15.26 -2.23 -6.54
N VAL A 14 -16.58 -2.24 -6.39
CA VAL A 14 -17.29 -1.50 -5.35
C VAL A 14 -16.97 -2.06 -3.96
N GLU A 15 -16.97 -3.39 -3.79
CA GLU A 15 -16.60 -4.04 -2.52
C GLU A 15 -15.19 -3.61 -2.06
N VAL A 16 -14.21 -3.61 -2.97
CA VAL A 16 -12.84 -3.14 -2.67
C VAL A 16 -12.81 -1.66 -2.30
N ALA A 17 -13.49 -0.80 -3.08
CA ALA A 17 -13.50 0.65 -2.84
C ALA A 17 -14.15 1.00 -1.49
N GLN A 18 -15.27 0.36 -1.15
CA GLN A 18 -15.94 0.54 0.14
C GLN A 18 -15.08 0.04 1.30
N PHE A 19 -14.44 -1.12 1.14
CA PHE A 19 -13.55 -1.66 2.15
C PHE A 19 -12.37 -0.72 2.40
N GLU A 20 -11.75 -0.18 1.36
CA GLU A 20 -10.68 0.80 1.47
C GLU A 20 -11.16 2.09 2.16
N ALA A 21 -12.28 2.65 1.74
CA ALA A 21 -12.85 3.86 2.33
C ALA A 21 -13.19 3.68 3.82
N SER A 22 -13.64 2.50 4.23
CA SER A 22 -13.97 2.22 5.64
C SER A 22 -12.77 2.25 6.58
N GLN A 23 -11.54 2.13 6.05
CA GLN A 23 -10.34 1.96 6.85
C GLN A 23 -9.92 3.23 7.57
N VAL A 24 -10.13 4.40 6.96
CA VAL A 24 -9.83 5.68 7.62
C VAL A 24 -10.62 5.83 8.92
N HIS A 25 -11.90 5.46 8.90
CA HIS A 25 -12.77 5.53 10.07
C HIS A 25 -12.43 4.44 11.09
N ALA A 26 -12.06 3.24 10.63
CA ALA A 26 -11.59 2.18 11.52
C ALA A 26 -10.27 2.55 12.23
N VAL A 27 -9.32 3.15 11.52
CA VAL A 27 -8.05 3.64 12.08
C VAL A 27 -8.33 4.75 13.09
N LYS A 28 -9.16 5.73 12.74
CA LYS A 28 -9.60 6.79 13.66
C LYS A 28 -10.17 6.20 14.95
N ALA A 29 -11.15 5.30 14.84
CA ALA A 29 -11.79 4.68 15.99
C ALA A 29 -10.80 3.90 16.86
N LEU A 30 -9.86 3.18 16.25
CA LEU A 30 -8.79 2.49 16.97
C LEU A 30 -7.88 3.46 17.72
N VAL A 31 -7.40 4.51 17.04
CA VAL A 31 -6.50 5.50 17.62
C VAL A 31 -7.14 6.19 18.82
N GLU A 32 -8.40 6.61 18.69
CA GLU A 32 -9.15 7.27 19.76
C GLU A 32 -9.41 6.31 20.93
N LYS A 33 -9.87 5.09 20.64
CA LYS A 33 -10.20 4.10 21.67
C LYS A 33 -8.98 3.68 22.49
N GLU A 34 -7.89 3.35 21.81
CA GLU A 34 -6.66 2.84 22.45
C GLU A 34 -5.69 3.96 22.83
N LYS A 35 -6.07 5.23 22.60
CA LYS A 35 -5.26 6.44 22.88
C LYS A 35 -3.85 6.33 22.28
N ILE A 36 -3.78 5.97 21.01
CA ILE A 36 -2.52 5.79 20.30
C ILE A 36 -1.94 7.15 19.91
N ASP A 37 -0.78 7.50 20.47
CA ASP A 37 -0.02 8.67 19.99
C ASP A 37 0.77 8.27 18.73
N CYS A 38 0.17 8.48 17.56
CA CYS A 38 0.79 8.17 16.27
C CYS A 38 0.66 9.30 15.25
N ASP A 39 0.57 10.55 15.69
CA ASP A 39 0.38 11.71 14.81
C ASP A 39 -0.79 11.48 13.82
N PHE A 40 -1.88 10.87 14.28
CA PHE A 40 -3.03 10.65 13.42
C PHE A 40 -3.68 11.98 13.06
N VAL A 41 -3.83 12.21 11.76
CA VAL A 41 -4.55 13.37 11.22
C VAL A 41 -5.63 12.85 10.29
N LEU A 42 -6.88 13.16 10.61
CA LEU A 42 -8.00 13.03 9.68
C LEU A 42 -7.99 14.24 8.76
N THR A 43 -7.92 14.01 7.46
CA THR A 43 -7.80 15.07 6.45
C THR A 43 -8.47 14.65 5.14
N ARG A 44 -8.12 15.28 4.03
CA ARG A 44 -8.47 14.86 2.68
C ARG A 44 -7.22 14.43 1.91
N ALA A 45 -7.38 13.49 1.01
CA ALA A 45 -6.42 13.24 -0.06
C ALA A 45 -6.74 14.12 -1.26
N CYS A 46 -5.74 14.40 -2.08
CA CYS A 46 -5.85 15.03 -3.40
C CYS A 46 -5.12 14.18 -4.44
N ASP A 47 -5.89 13.50 -5.27
CA ASP A 47 -5.40 12.78 -6.45
C ASP A 47 -5.36 13.73 -7.64
N ALA A 48 -4.21 14.36 -7.88
CA ALA A 48 -4.00 15.29 -8.99
C ALA A 48 -3.35 14.59 -10.18
N THR A 49 -3.89 14.75 -11.38
CA THR A 49 -3.38 14.09 -12.60
C THR A 49 -2.78 15.09 -13.58
N LEU A 50 -1.53 14.87 -13.96
CA LEU A 50 -0.79 15.67 -14.96
C LEU A 50 -0.87 15.04 -16.37
N HIS A 51 -1.21 13.76 -16.45
CA HIS A 51 -1.24 13.01 -17.70
C HIS A 51 -2.62 13.09 -18.38
N LYS A 52 -2.67 13.68 -19.58
CA LYS A 52 -3.92 13.92 -20.34
C LYS A 52 -4.81 12.68 -20.52
N GLY A 53 -4.25 11.59 -21.04
CA GLY A 53 -5.03 10.36 -21.29
C GLY A 53 -5.68 9.80 -20.02
N LEU A 54 -4.88 9.59 -18.96
CA LEU A 54 -5.35 9.20 -17.64
C LEU A 54 -6.39 10.17 -17.05
N ALA A 55 -6.25 11.48 -17.23
CA ALA A 55 -7.24 12.45 -16.75
C ALA A 55 -8.59 12.24 -17.44
N ASP A 56 -8.61 12.16 -18.78
CA ASP A 56 -9.83 11.94 -19.57
C ASP A 56 -10.47 10.56 -19.25
N GLU A 57 -9.66 9.50 -19.12
CA GLU A 57 -10.13 8.15 -18.74
C GLU A 57 -10.74 8.11 -17.33
N THR A 58 -10.11 8.78 -16.36
CA THR A 58 -10.57 8.79 -14.96
C THR A 58 -11.86 9.58 -14.81
N GLU A 59 -11.96 10.74 -15.48
CA GLU A 59 -13.18 11.56 -15.51
C GLU A 59 -14.34 10.80 -16.14
N LYS A 60 -14.14 10.19 -17.31
CA LYS A 60 -15.17 9.37 -17.96
C LYS A 60 -15.66 8.24 -17.05
N ALA A 61 -14.75 7.50 -16.43
CA ALA A 61 -15.13 6.41 -15.56
C ALA A 61 -15.87 6.91 -14.29
N PHE A 62 -15.48 8.05 -13.74
CA PHE A 62 -16.19 8.67 -12.61
C PHE A 62 -17.62 9.05 -12.98
N GLU A 63 -17.83 9.66 -14.15
CA GLU A 63 -19.17 10.00 -14.65
C GLU A 63 -20.05 8.76 -14.90
N GLU A 64 -19.48 7.69 -15.46
CA GLU A 64 -20.18 6.43 -15.67
C GLU A 64 -20.62 5.82 -14.34
N MET A 65 -19.77 5.84 -13.32
CA MET A 65 -20.10 5.32 -11.99
C MET A 65 -21.16 6.16 -11.27
N LEU A 66 -21.12 7.50 -11.42
CA LEU A 66 -22.17 8.38 -10.91
C LEU A 66 -23.52 8.06 -11.55
N LYS A 67 -23.57 7.89 -12.87
CA LYS A 67 -24.79 7.55 -13.60
C LYS A 67 -25.34 6.16 -13.22
N ALA A 68 -24.44 5.21 -12.97
CA ALA A 68 -24.83 3.86 -12.60
C ALA A 68 -25.38 3.74 -11.16
N GLY A 69 -25.14 4.73 -10.29
CA GLY A 69 -25.65 4.72 -8.91
C GLY A 69 -25.06 3.61 -8.04
N VAL A 70 -23.92 3.04 -8.43
CA VAL A 70 -23.32 1.84 -7.81
C VAL A 70 -22.50 2.14 -6.55
N THR A 71 -22.25 3.41 -6.24
CA THR A 71 -21.46 3.85 -5.07
C THR A 71 -21.89 5.26 -4.64
N ASP A 72 -21.86 5.52 -3.33
CA ASP A 72 -22.08 6.86 -2.78
C ASP A 72 -20.79 7.68 -2.89
N PHE A 73 -20.80 8.69 -3.76
CA PHE A 73 -19.67 9.60 -4.02
C PHE A 73 -19.78 10.94 -3.27
N LYS A 74 -20.67 11.09 -2.28
CA LYS A 74 -20.89 12.37 -1.57
C LYS A 74 -19.62 12.97 -0.94
N ASP A 75 -18.68 12.14 -0.53
CA ASP A 75 -17.40 12.60 0.05
C ASP A 75 -16.33 12.91 -1.01
N VAL A 76 -16.58 12.58 -2.27
CA VAL A 76 -15.66 12.83 -3.38
C VAL A 76 -16.02 14.14 -4.08
N TYR A 77 -15.08 15.08 -4.10
CA TYR A 77 -15.16 16.28 -4.91
C TYR A 77 -14.19 16.17 -6.09
N HIS A 78 -14.71 16.39 -7.30
CA HIS A 78 -13.95 16.37 -8.55
C HIS A 78 -13.78 17.80 -9.06
N ALA A 79 -12.53 18.28 -9.12
CA ALA A 79 -12.16 19.52 -9.77
C ALA A 79 -11.83 19.25 -11.25
N ARG A 80 -12.63 19.86 -12.14
CA ARG A 80 -12.47 19.77 -13.59
C ARG A 80 -11.31 20.65 -14.07
N LYS A 81 -10.85 20.45 -15.31
CA LYS A 81 -9.64 21.06 -15.91
C LYS A 81 -9.33 22.49 -15.47
N GLY A 82 -10.28 23.43 -15.59
CA GLY A 82 -10.03 24.84 -15.25
C GLY A 82 -9.78 25.11 -13.75
N ASP A 83 -10.23 24.22 -12.87
CA ASP A 83 -10.12 24.36 -11.41
C ASP A 83 -9.11 23.41 -10.78
N ALA A 84 -8.62 22.41 -11.52
CA ALA A 84 -7.79 21.34 -10.97
C ALA A 84 -6.49 21.88 -10.35
N GLU A 85 -5.78 22.80 -11.01
CA GLU A 85 -4.59 23.44 -10.44
C GLU A 85 -4.94 24.26 -9.19
N ARG A 86 -6.01 25.06 -9.25
CA ARG A 86 -6.44 25.92 -8.13
C ARG A 86 -6.83 25.12 -6.89
N VAL A 87 -7.52 24.00 -7.07
CA VAL A 87 -7.99 23.14 -5.98
C VAL A 87 -6.86 22.28 -5.41
N SER A 88 -6.01 21.72 -6.27
CA SER A 88 -4.91 20.86 -5.82
C SER A 88 -3.68 21.63 -5.35
N GLY A 89 -3.45 22.83 -5.89
CA GLY A 89 -2.18 23.54 -5.76
C GLY A 89 -1.06 22.91 -6.61
N VAL A 90 -1.35 21.88 -7.41
CA VAL A 90 -0.37 21.18 -8.26
C VAL A 90 -0.33 21.85 -9.63
N LYS A 91 0.85 22.31 -10.03
CA LYS A 91 1.10 22.93 -11.34
C LYS A 91 0.90 21.92 -12.46
N GLY A 92 0.16 22.30 -13.50
CA GLY A 92 -0.20 21.47 -14.64
C GLY A 92 -1.31 20.46 -14.39
N ALA A 93 -1.99 20.49 -13.23
CA ALA A 93 -3.06 19.55 -12.93
C ALA A 93 -4.22 19.69 -13.92
N LEU A 94 -4.56 18.58 -14.58
CA LEU A 94 -5.64 18.49 -15.56
C LEU A 94 -6.95 17.98 -14.95
N SER A 95 -6.87 17.28 -13.83
CA SER A 95 -8.01 16.76 -13.08
C SER A 95 -7.56 16.50 -11.65
N ALA A 96 -8.40 16.83 -10.67
CA ALA A 96 -8.11 16.53 -9.28
C ALA A 96 -9.35 15.94 -8.57
N PHE A 97 -9.15 14.86 -7.83
CA PHE A 97 -10.16 14.29 -6.95
C PHE A 97 -9.72 14.50 -5.51
N THR A 98 -10.63 14.96 -4.67
CA THR A 98 -10.38 15.05 -3.23
C THR A 98 -11.48 14.34 -2.45
N PHE A 99 -11.06 13.59 -1.43
CA PHE A 99 -11.92 12.72 -0.62
C PHE A 99 -11.33 12.56 0.77
N THR A 100 -12.12 12.13 1.76
CA THR A 100 -11.68 11.93 3.13
C THR A 100 -10.57 10.88 3.18
N ALA A 101 -9.50 11.22 3.88
CA ALA A 101 -8.34 10.37 4.08
C ALA A 101 -7.77 10.59 5.48
N GLY A 102 -6.71 9.86 5.81
CA GLY A 102 -5.96 10.11 7.01
C GLY A 102 -4.53 9.65 6.85
N HIS A 103 -3.65 10.20 7.67
CA HIS A 103 -2.28 9.74 7.77
C HIS A 103 -1.88 9.57 9.23
N VAL A 104 -0.87 8.74 9.44
CA VAL A 104 -0.27 8.43 10.74
C VAL A 104 1.24 8.43 10.59
N TRP A 105 1.96 8.52 11.70
CA TRP A 105 3.32 8.01 11.83
C TRP A 105 3.26 6.47 12.00
N PRO A 106 3.62 5.68 10.98
CA PRO A 106 3.40 4.23 11.02
C PRO A 106 4.18 3.53 12.14
N TYR A 107 5.45 3.91 12.34
CA TYR A 107 6.27 3.36 13.42
C TYR A 107 5.63 3.57 14.81
N LYS A 108 5.20 4.80 15.14
CA LYS A 108 4.53 5.07 16.42
C LYS A 108 3.27 4.21 16.58
N MET A 109 2.43 4.11 15.54
CA MET A 109 1.23 3.27 15.55
C MET A 109 1.56 1.80 15.84
N VAL A 110 2.53 1.23 15.10
CA VAL A 110 2.95 -0.17 15.28
C VAL A 110 3.51 -0.41 16.68
N MET A 111 4.36 0.49 17.18
CA MET A 111 4.95 0.35 18.52
C MET A 111 3.91 0.43 19.63
N HIS A 112 2.89 1.28 19.51
CA HIS A 112 1.77 1.31 20.45
C HIS A 112 0.97 -0.01 20.45
N LEU A 113 0.64 -0.53 19.26
CA LEU A 113 -0.08 -1.80 19.13
C LEU A 113 0.73 -2.97 19.69
N LEU A 114 2.04 -3.00 19.39
CA LEU A 114 2.96 -4.01 19.89
C LEU A 114 3.08 -3.97 21.41
N LYS A 115 3.24 -2.77 21.99
CA LYS A 115 3.25 -2.56 23.44
C LYS A 115 1.97 -3.12 24.08
N GLY A 116 0.81 -2.85 23.48
CA GLY A 116 -0.47 -3.37 23.95
C GLY A 116 -0.62 -4.89 23.83
N ALA A 117 -0.02 -5.51 22.82
CA ALA A 117 -0.01 -6.97 22.67
C ALA A 117 0.89 -7.63 23.72
N VAL A 118 2.10 -7.11 23.91
CA VAL A 118 3.07 -7.62 24.89
C VAL A 118 2.55 -7.47 26.31
N SER A 119 1.93 -6.33 26.65
CA SER A 119 1.33 -6.14 27.99
C SER A 119 0.17 -7.10 28.29
N LYS A 120 -0.45 -7.66 27.24
CA LYS A 120 -1.49 -8.70 27.34
C LYS A 120 -0.92 -10.13 27.31
N GLY A 121 0.40 -10.29 27.40
CA GLY A 121 1.08 -11.58 27.49
C GLY A 121 1.55 -12.17 26.16
N ALA A 122 1.51 -11.41 25.06
CA ALA A 122 2.14 -11.87 23.82
C ALA A 122 3.65 -12.04 24.01
N ASN A 123 4.16 -13.20 23.61
CA ASN A 123 5.59 -13.47 23.62
C ASN A 123 6.22 -12.90 22.34
N LEU A 124 6.99 -11.82 22.47
CA LEU A 124 7.70 -11.17 21.37
C LEU A 124 9.13 -11.72 21.26
N GLN A 125 9.47 -12.25 20.09
CA GLN A 125 10.83 -12.67 19.76
C GLN A 125 11.34 -11.85 18.56
N THR A 126 12.25 -10.91 18.83
CA THR A 126 12.96 -10.14 17.79
C THR A 126 14.23 -10.88 17.35
N MET A 127 14.82 -10.48 16.22
CA MET A 127 16.05 -11.11 15.69
C MET A 127 15.95 -12.65 15.62
N THR A 128 14.75 -13.17 15.33
CA THR A 128 14.46 -14.61 15.30
C THR A 128 13.79 -14.97 13.98
N PRO A 129 14.53 -14.93 12.86
CA PRO A 129 13.96 -15.28 11.57
C PRO A 129 13.46 -16.73 11.55
N VAL A 130 12.27 -16.93 10.99
CA VAL A 130 11.79 -18.27 10.66
C VAL A 130 12.52 -18.72 9.41
N THR A 131 13.21 -19.86 9.50
CA THR A 131 13.98 -20.43 8.39
C THR A 131 13.28 -21.63 7.75
N TYR A 132 12.26 -22.18 8.41
CA TYR A 132 11.48 -23.30 7.89
C TYR A 132 10.08 -23.36 8.50
N LEU A 133 9.11 -23.71 7.66
CA LEU A 133 7.75 -24.09 8.04
C LEU A 133 7.42 -25.43 7.36
N SER A 134 6.90 -26.39 8.13
CA SER A 134 6.59 -27.71 7.58
C SER A 134 5.49 -27.68 6.52
N ASP A 135 5.64 -28.51 5.49
CA ASP A 135 4.65 -28.63 4.41
C ASP A 135 3.38 -29.36 4.85
N LYS A 136 3.54 -30.31 5.79
CA LYS A 136 2.46 -31.07 6.43
C LYS A 136 2.51 -30.87 7.95
N PRO A 137 1.38 -31.02 8.66
CA PRO A 137 1.39 -31.06 10.12
C PRO A 137 2.15 -32.30 10.60
N LEU A 138 2.71 -32.20 11.80
CA LEU A 138 3.28 -33.32 12.54
C LEU A 138 2.17 -34.35 12.89
N PRO A 139 2.52 -35.58 13.32
CA PRO A 139 1.54 -36.61 13.68
C PRO A 139 0.52 -36.17 14.76
N ASP A 140 0.86 -35.17 15.57
CA ASP A 140 -0.03 -34.59 16.60
C ASP A 140 -0.92 -33.44 16.08
N GLY A 141 -0.90 -33.19 14.76
CA GLY A 141 -1.70 -32.16 14.10
C GLY A 141 -1.13 -30.74 14.17
N ARG A 142 0.05 -30.52 14.77
CA ARG A 142 0.67 -29.19 14.86
C ARG A 142 1.64 -28.92 13.72
N TRP A 143 1.80 -27.66 13.36
CA TRP A 143 2.79 -27.17 12.41
C TRP A 143 4.15 -26.99 13.08
N LEU A 144 5.21 -27.44 12.40
CA LEU A 144 6.59 -27.25 12.85
C LEU A 144 7.16 -25.98 12.21
N VAL A 145 7.62 -25.07 13.07
CA VAL A 145 8.32 -23.84 12.69
C VAL A 145 9.74 -23.93 13.23
N LYS A 146 10.76 -23.66 12.41
CA LYS A 146 12.15 -23.62 12.85
C LYS A 146 12.74 -22.22 12.74
N THR A 147 13.60 -21.93 13.70
CA THR A 147 14.42 -20.74 13.80
C THR A 147 15.81 -21.18 14.25
N GLU A 148 16.81 -20.32 14.15
CA GLU A 148 18.15 -20.62 14.71
C GLU A 148 18.15 -20.77 16.23
N ARG A 149 17.12 -20.25 16.91
CA ARG A 149 16.96 -20.34 18.37
C ARG A 149 16.18 -21.56 18.84
N GLY A 150 15.73 -22.41 17.91
CA GLY A 150 15.01 -23.64 18.20
C GLY A 150 13.71 -23.80 17.42
N GLU A 151 12.99 -24.87 17.77
CA GLU A 151 11.77 -25.29 17.11
C GLU A 151 10.51 -24.92 17.90
N ILE A 152 9.45 -24.57 17.19
CA ILE A 152 8.13 -24.21 17.74
C ILE A 152 7.09 -25.11 17.10
N LYS A 153 6.23 -25.73 17.92
CA LYS A 153 5.08 -26.52 17.46
C LYS A 153 3.79 -25.74 17.70
N ALA A 154 3.10 -25.33 16.63
CA ALA A 154 1.93 -24.46 16.71
C ALA A 154 0.68 -25.11 16.10
N LYS A 155 -0.48 -24.94 16.75
CA LYS A 155 -1.77 -25.38 16.18
C LYS A 155 -2.20 -24.49 15.00
N LYS A 156 -1.85 -23.20 15.06
CA LYS A 156 -2.17 -22.20 14.04
C LYS A 156 -0.94 -21.37 13.72
N VAL A 157 -0.75 -21.03 12.44
CA VAL A 157 0.37 -20.21 11.96
C VAL A 157 -0.18 -19.11 11.06
N LEU A 158 0.21 -17.85 11.30
CA LEU A 158 -0.13 -16.72 10.42
C LEU A 158 1.13 -16.22 9.71
N LEU A 159 1.13 -16.29 8.39
CA LEU A 159 2.14 -15.69 7.52
C LEU A 159 1.82 -14.21 7.30
N ALA A 160 2.39 -13.34 8.14
CA ALA A 160 2.28 -11.88 8.05
C ALA A 160 3.60 -11.22 7.61
N THR A 161 4.41 -11.92 6.81
CA THR A 161 5.78 -11.55 6.42
C THR A 161 5.87 -10.73 5.13
N ASN A 162 4.72 -10.34 4.57
CA ASN A 162 4.59 -9.53 3.37
C ASN A 162 5.55 -9.94 2.22
N ALA A 163 6.56 -9.13 1.88
CA ALA A 163 7.52 -9.40 0.80
C ALA A 163 8.31 -10.70 0.96
N TYR A 164 8.58 -11.11 2.19
CA TYR A 164 9.42 -12.28 2.51
C TYR A 164 8.63 -13.58 2.61
N THR A 165 7.33 -13.56 2.29
CA THR A 165 6.44 -14.71 2.48
C THR A 165 6.85 -15.92 1.64
N ALA A 166 7.38 -15.70 0.43
CA ALA A 166 7.86 -16.78 -0.45
C ALA A 166 9.08 -17.54 0.11
N ASP A 167 9.86 -16.92 1.00
CA ASP A 167 11.03 -17.57 1.62
C ASP A 167 10.63 -18.61 2.67
N ILE A 168 9.47 -18.42 3.30
CA ILE A 168 8.93 -19.33 4.32
C ILE A 168 7.89 -20.29 3.72
N SER A 169 7.17 -19.84 2.68
CA SER A 169 6.10 -20.57 2.03
C SER A 169 6.32 -20.54 0.49
N PRO A 170 7.07 -21.52 -0.07
CA PRO A 170 7.53 -21.49 -1.47
C PRO A 170 6.42 -21.47 -2.52
N GLN A 171 5.19 -21.86 -2.16
CA GLN A 171 4.00 -21.73 -3.00
C GLN A 171 3.65 -20.28 -3.36
N PHE A 172 4.23 -19.28 -2.68
CA PHE A 172 4.11 -17.87 -3.06
C PHE A 172 5.24 -17.39 -3.98
N LYS A 173 6.18 -18.26 -4.38
CA LYS A 173 7.23 -17.90 -5.35
C LYS A 173 6.58 -17.41 -6.64
N ASN A 174 7.02 -16.24 -7.14
CA ASN A 174 6.42 -15.53 -8.27
C ASN A 174 4.98 -14.99 -8.05
N HIS A 175 4.35 -15.27 -6.91
CA HIS A 175 3.04 -14.73 -6.53
C HIS A 175 3.14 -13.56 -5.58
N ILE A 176 4.15 -13.52 -4.71
CA ILE A 176 4.52 -12.36 -3.90
C ILE A 176 5.99 -12.07 -4.18
N VAL A 177 6.24 -10.94 -4.83
CA VAL A 177 7.56 -10.48 -5.28
C VAL A 177 7.99 -9.29 -4.41
N PRO A 178 9.17 -9.34 -3.78
CA PRO A 178 9.80 -8.17 -3.17
C PRO A 178 10.01 -7.05 -4.19
N VAL A 179 9.48 -5.87 -3.92
CA VAL A 179 9.63 -4.69 -4.75
C VAL A 179 10.23 -3.55 -3.94
N ARG A 180 11.43 -3.12 -4.30
CA ARG A 180 12.10 -1.99 -3.66
C ARG A 180 11.49 -0.66 -4.13
N GLY A 181 11.01 0.12 -3.17
CA GLY A 181 10.58 1.51 -3.35
C GLY A 181 11.61 2.50 -2.80
N ILE A 182 11.40 3.78 -3.09
CA ILE A 182 12.22 4.89 -2.60
C ILE A 182 11.32 5.99 -2.03
N CYS A 183 11.77 6.57 -0.92
CA CYS A 183 11.10 7.67 -0.23
C CYS A 183 12.12 8.73 0.17
N SER A 184 11.61 9.94 0.41
CA SER A 184 12.37 11.08 0.88
C SER A 184 11.59 11.86 1.94
N ARG A 185 12.34 12.56 2.79
CA ARG A 185 11.84 13.62 3.66
C ARG A 185 12.36 14.94 3.12
N ILE A 186 11.45 15.86 2.82
CA ILE A 186 11.75 17.21 2.40
C ILE A 186 11.43 18.16 3.55
N VAL A 187 12.30 19.14 3.79
CA VAL A 187 12.15 20.14 4.86
C VAL A 187 12.40 21.54 4.31
N THR A 188 11.90 22.57 4.98
CA THR A 188 12.27 23.96 4.71
C THR A 188 13.36 24.45 5.67
N PRO A 189 14.14 25.48 5.31
CA PRO A 189 15.07 26.12 6.22
C PRO A 189 14.39 26.57 7.51
N LYS A 190 15.11 26.55 8.64
CA LYS A 190 14.54 26.85 9.98
C LYS A 190 14.01 28.27 10.12
N ASP A 191 14.57 29.20 9.35
CA ASP A 191 14.21 30.61 9.27
C ASP A 191 13.05 30.88 8.30
N GLN A 192 12.55 29.85 7.60
CA GLN A 192 11.40 29.95 6.70
C GLN A 192 10.19 29.17 7.21
N VAL A 193 9.00 29.74 7.01
CA VAL A 193 7.74 29.06 7.29
C VAL A 193 7.40 28.17 6.10
N ALA A 194 7.32 26.86 6.32
CA ALA A 194 6.89 25.91 5.29
C ALA A 194 5.51 26.31 4.75
N PRO A 195 5.31 26.39 3.42
CA PRO A 195 3.98 26.61 2.87
C PRO A 195 3.02 25.51 3.35
N ARG A 196 1.83 25.90 3.78
CA ARG A 196 0.88 24.94 4.37
C ARG A 196 0.30 24.02 3.31
N MET A 197 0.40 22.72 3.55
CA MET A 197 -0.30 21.68 2.79
C MET A 197 -1.28 20.98 3.71
N MET A 198 -2.57 21.19 3.47
CA MET A 198 -3.62 20.67 4.34
C MET A 198 -4.04 19.24 3.99
N GLN A 199 -3.72 18.78 2.78
CA GLN A 199 -4.16 17.49 2.22
C GLN A 199 -2.97 16.55 2.05
N THR A 200 -3.22 15.24 2.02
CA THR A 200 -2.26 14.29 1.44
C THR A 200 -2.42 14.28 -0.08
N TYR A 201 -1.40 13.85 -0.81
CA TYR A 201 -1.41 13.94 -2.27
C TYR A 201 -1.02 12.63 -2.94
N SER A 202 -1.64 12.37 -4.08
CA SER A 202 -1.12 11.48 -5.12
C SER A 202 -1.01 12.30 -6.42
N VAL A 203 0.21 12.61 -6.84
CA VAL A 203 0.48 13.33 -8.10
C VAL A 203 0.76 12.31 -9.19
N ARG A 204 -0.16 12.18 -10.16
CA ARG A 204 -0.12 11.14 -11.20
C ARG A 204 0.48 11.65 -12.51
N HIS A 205 1.60 11.06 -12.90
CA HIS A 205 2.34 11.31 -14.15
C HIS A 205 1.93 10.35 -15.28
N GLY A 206 1.19 9.30 -14.96
CA GLY A 206 0.70 8.31 -15.91
C GLY A 206 0.12 7.08 -15.22
N PRO A 207 -0.30 6.06 -15.99
CA PRO A 207 -0.78 4.80 -15.41
C PRO A 207 0.31 4.16 -14.53
N ALA A 208 -0.01 3.90 -13.26
CA ALA A 208 0.90 3.36 -12.25
C ALA A 208 2.16 4.20 -11.91
N MET A 209 2.28 5.42 -12.48
CA MET A 209 3.35 6.37 -12.25
C MET A 209 2.82 7.56 -11.46
N TYR A 210 3.10 7.57 -10.16
CA TYR A 210 2.65 8.63 -9.28
C TYR A 210 3.60 8.80 -8.09
N ASP A 211 3.61 10.00 -7.53
CA ASP A 211 4.22 10.30 -6.24
C ASP A 211 3.13 10.43 -5.20
N TYR A 212 3.37 9.91 -4.00
CA TYR A 212 2.50 10.09 -2.84
C TYR A 212 3.19 10.97 -1.81
N LEU A 213 2.49 11.99 -1.32
CA LEU A 213 3.03 12.98 -0.39
C LEU A 213 2.16 13.09 0.86
N ILE A 214 2.82 13.07 2.01
CA ILE A 214 2.20 13.22 3.33
C ILE A 214 2.86 14.41 4.03
N PRO A 215 2.17 15.55 4.14
CA PRO A 215 2.60 16.64 5.00
C PRO A 215 2.62 16.22 6.46
N ARG A 216 3.61 16.69 7.21
CA ARG A 216 3.77 16.40 8.64
C ARG A 216 3.54 17.67 9.46
N LEU A 217 3.21 17.47 10.74
CA LEU A 217 2.91 18.56 11.67
C LEU A 217 4.12 19.48 11.92
N ASP A 218 5.34 18.99 11.69
CA ASP A 218 6.58 19.76 11.76
C ASP A 218 6.89 20.57 10.48
N GLY A 219 5.97 20.56 9.50
CA GLY A 219 6.14 21.23 8.21
C GLY A 219 6.96 20.43 7.19
N SER A 220 7.54 19.28 7.57
CA SER A 220 8.22 18.39 6.61
C SER A 220 7.23 17.62 5.74
N ILE A 221 7.68 17.22 4.56
CA ILE A 221 6.91 16.41 3.62
C ILE A 221 7.58 15.04 3.49
N ILE A 222 6.83 13.98 3.73
CA ILE A 222 7.25 12.63 3.36
C ILE A 222 6.73 12.35 1.96
N VAL A 223 7.62 12.02 1.04
CA VAL A 223 7.28 11.73 -0.36
C VAL A 223 7.87 10.39 -0.78
N GLY A 224 7.08 9.56 -1.45
CA GLY A 224 7.59 8.40 -2.17
C GLY A 224 7.06 8.40 -3.59
N GLY A 225 7.69 7.62 -4.48
CA GLY A 225 7.40 7.68 -5.91
C GLY A 225 8.67 7.59 -6.73
N ALA A 226 8.94 8.60 -7.57
CA ALA A 226 10.13 8.68 -8.43
C ALA A 226 10.25 7.54 -9.46
N LYS A 227 9.18 6.76 -9.69
CA LYS A 227 9.18 5.62 -10.60
C LYS A 227 9.69 5.94 -12.02
N PRO A 228 9.36 7.09 -12.65
CA PRO A 228 9.88 7.41 -13.98
C PRO A 228 11.40 7.30 -14.12
N ASN A 229 12.15 7.45 -13.03
CA ASN A 229 13.61 7.44 -13.03
C ASN A 229 14.23 6.04 -12.99
N PHE A 230 13.49 5.00 -12.61
CA PHE A 230 14.08 3.67 -12.37
C PHE A 230 13.19 2.49 -12.77
N TRP A 231 11.90 2.69 -13.03
CA TRP A 231 10.95 1.58 -13.19
C TRP A 231 11.22 0.72 -14.42
N SER A 232 11.80 1.29 -15.48
CA SER A 232 12.18 0.57 -16.70
C SER A 232 13.31 -0.44 -16.47
N ASP A 233 14.19 -0.18 -15.51
CA ASP A 233 15.27 -1.10 -15.11
C ASP A 233 14.85 -1.91 -13.88
N THR A 234 14.40 -3.14 -14.16
CA THR A 234 13.98 -4.10 -13.12
C THR A 234 15.08 -4.46 -12.13
N SER A 235 16.37 -4.31 -12.49
CA SER A 235 17.49 -4.64 -11.59
C SER A 235 17.50 -3.80 -10.32
N HIS A 236 16.87 -2.63 -10.35
CA HIS A 236 16.77 -1.75 -9.20
C HIS A 236 15.66 -2.10 -8.23
N TRP A 237 14.65 -2.88 -8.62
CA TRP A 237 13.44 -2.97 -7.81
C TRP A 237 12.75 -4.32 -7.80
N TYR A 238 12.83 -5.11 -8.87
CA TYR A 238 12.09 -6.36 -8.98
C TYR A 238 12.85 -7.52 -8.32
N ASP A 239 12.18 -8.23 -7.41
CA ASP A 239 12.75 -9.30 -6.58
C ASP A 239 13.97 -8.85 -5.77
N VAL A 240 13.97 -7.58 -5.35
CA VAL A 240 15.01 -7.00 -4.49
C VAL A 240 14.54 -7.01 -3.05
N LYS A 241 15.34 -7.62 -2.18
CA LYS A 241 15.07 -7.76 -0.73
C LYS A 241 15.97 -6.87 0.14
N ASP A 242 17.05 -6.35 -0.43
CA ASP A 242 18.04 -5.51 0.23
C ASP A 242 17.65 -4.02 0.10
N ASP A 243 17.14 -3.45 1.20
CA ASP A 243 16.85 -2.03 1.35
C ASP A 243 17.97 -1.26 2.06
N SER A 244 19.13 -1.87 2.30
CA SER A 244 20.32 -1.12 2.76
C SER A 244 20.91 -0.23 1.66
N LYS A 245 20.51 -0.47 0.40
CA LYS A 245 20.96 0.26 -0.79
C LYS A 245 19.86 1.16 -1.34
N LEU A 246 20.27 2.34 -1.78
CA LEU A 246 19.40 3.25 -2.51
C LEU A 246 19.13 2.79 -3.95
N ILE A 247 18.15 3.45 -4.59
CA ILE A 247 17.96 3.43 -6.03
C ILE A 247 18.64 4.69 -6.58
N GLU A 248 19.92 4.59 -6.95
CA GLU A 248 20.75 5.76 -7.28
C GLU A 248 20.15 6.66 -8.38
N PRO A 249 19.59 6.15 -9.50
CA PRO A 249 18.99 7.01 -10.52
C PRO A 249 17.80 7.84 -10.04
N ALA A 250 17.14 7.41 -8.96
CA ALA A 250 15.95 8.06 -8.42
C ALA A 250 16.27 9.04 -7.29
N LYS A 251 17.47 8.99 -6.71
CA LYS A 251 17.85 9.84 -5.57
C LYS A 251 17.73 11.35 -5.86
N PRO A 252 18.25 11.88 -6.99
CA PRO A 252 18.14 13.31 -7.30
C PRO A 252 16.71 13.76 -7.64
N TYR A 253 15.77 12.81 -7.81
CA TYR A 253 14.39 13.14 -8.13
C TYR A 253 13.77 14.05 -7.06
N PHE A 254 14.12 13.93 -5.78
CA PHE A 254 13.45 14.70 -4.74
C PHE A 254 13.92 16.16 -4.66
N ASP A 255 15.06 16.50 -5.26
CA ASP A 255 15.65 17.83 -5.18
C ASP A 255 14.81 18.84 -5.96
N GLY A 256 14.35 19.90 -5.28
CA GLY A 256 13.47 20.91 -5.87
C GLY A 256 12.05 20.43 -6.19
N LEU A 257 11.63 19.25 -5.68
CA LEU A 257 10.32 18.66 -6.02
C LEU A 257 9.17 19.57 -5.64
N MET A 258 9.19 20.12 -4.44
CA MET A 258 8.10 20.97 -3.96
C MET A 258 7.97 22.23 -4.81
N GLN A 259 9.10 22.87 -5.13
CA GLN A 259 9.19 24.10 -5.93
C GLN A 259 8.63 23.91 -7.33
N ARG A 260 8.94 22.79 -8.00
CA ARG A 260 8.47 22.55 -9.37
C ARG A 260 7.06 21.99 -9.45
N THR A 261 6.55 21.38 -8.39
CA THR A 261 5.25 20.70 -8.40
C THR A 261 4.12 21.55 -7.82
N PHE A 262 4.38 22.32 -6.76
CA PHE A 262 3.33 23.02 -6.02
C PHE A 262 3.42 24.54 -6.16
N ALA A 263 2.28 25.19 -6.41
CA ALA A 263 2.16 26.64 -6.38
C ALA A 263 2.34 27.15 -4.94
N GLY A 264 3.09 28.25 -4.78
CA GLY A 264 3.43 28.84 -3.49
C GLY A 264 4.67 28.25 -2.83
N TRP A 265 5.27 27.20 -3.41
CA TRP A 265 6.52 26.60 -2.91
C TRP A 265 7.78 27.12 -3.60
N GLU A 266 7.67 27.95 -4.64
CA GLU A 266 8.78 28.39 -5.51
C GLU A 266 9.96 28.95 -4.70
N ASN A 267 9.67 29.75 -3.67
CA ASN A 267 10.66 30.45 -2.85
C ASN A 267 10.83 29.85 -1.45
N SER A 268 10.32 28.63 -1.23
CA SER A 268 10.30 27.96 0.09
C SER A 268 11.67 27.52 0.62
N GLY A 269 12.71 27.55 -0.22
CA GLY A 269 14.03 27.00 0.11
C GLY A 269 14.01 25.49 0.43
N ALA A 270 12.91 24.78 0.15
CA ALA A 270 12.74 23.39 0.54
C ALA A 270 13.85 22.49 -0.06
N TYR A 271 14.39 21.59 0.75
CA TYR A 271 15.47 20.71 0.33
C TYR A 271 15.27 19.28 0.84
N THR A 272 15.90 18.33 0.13
CA THR A 272 15.92 16.92 0.50
C THR A 272 16.77 16.71 1.76
N ASP A 273 16.13 16.37 2.88
CA ASP A 273 16.79 16.07 4.16
C ASP A 273 17.34 14.65 4.15
N LYS A 274 16.50 13.68 3.78
CA LYS A 274 16.84 12.25 3.80
C LYS A 274 16.19 11.53 2.64
N VAL A 275 16.88 10.50 2.15
CA VAL A 275 16.37 9.55 1.15
C VAL A 275 16.63 8.14 1.67
N TRP A 276 15.65 7.25 1.55
CA TRP A 276 15.76 5.86 1.95
C TRP A 276 14.96 4.96 1.02
N THR A 277 15.21 3.66 1.09
CA THR A 277 14.46 2.62 0.37
C THR A 277 13.73 1.73 1.36
N GLY A 278 12.82 0.92 0.83
CA GLY A 278 12.10 -0.10 1.60
C GLY A 278 11.51 -1.15 0.68
N ILE A 279 11.18 -2.32 1.23
CA ILE A 279 10.69 -3.46 0.44
C ILE A 279 9.18 -3.64 0.63
N MET A 280 8.46 -3.65 -0.49
CA MET A 280 7.02 -3.95 -0.56
C MET A 280 6.81 -5.37 -1.07
N GLY A 281 5.81 -6.09 -0.54
CA GLY A 281 5.40 -7.38 -1.10
C GLY A 281 4.36 -7.16 -2.20
N TYR A 282 4.78 -7.16 -3.46
CA TYR A 282 3.86 -7.06 -4.58
C TYR A 282 3.28 -8.43 -4.92
N SER A 283 1.97 -8.55 -4.87
CA SER A 283 1.33 -9.73 -5.43
C SER A 283 1.29 -9.67 -6.95
N SER A 284 1.35 -10.83 -7.60
CA SER A 284 1.39 -10.94 -9.05
C SER A 284 0.11 -10.44 -9.74
N ASP A 285 -0.99 -10.31 -8.99
CA ASP A 285 -2.28 -9.78 -9.45
C ASP A 285 -2.66 -8.44 -8.78
N PHE A 286 -1.75 -7.84 -8.04
CA PHE A 286 -1.91 -6.63 -7.22
C PHE A 286 -2.94 -6.72 -6.08
N MET A 287 -3.56 -7.87 -5.82
CA MET A 287 -4.47 -8.09 -4.70
C MET A 287 -3.75 -8.81 -3.54
N PRO A 288 -3.97 -8.41 -2.28
CA PRO A 288 -3.40 -9.15 -1.16
C PRO A 288 -3.90 -10.60 -1.12
N TYR A 289 -3.13 -11.45 -0.45
CA TYR A 289 -3.50 -12.81 -0.10
C TYR A 289 -3.90 -12.84 1.37
N ILE A 290 -5.18 -13.12 1.62
CA ILE A 290 -5.80 -13.07 2.95
C ILE A 290 -6.61 -14.35 3.19
N GLY A 291 -6.41 -14.97 4.36
CA GLY A 291 -7.24 -16.07 4.84
C GLY A 291 -6.51 -17.40 4.95
N GLU A 292 -7.27 -18.49 5.00
CA GLU A 292 -6.74 -19.84 5.21
C GLU A 292 -6.07 -20.41 3.96
N MET A 293 -4.89 -21.01 4.16
CA MET A 293 -4.11 -21.59 3.08
C MET A 293 -4.80 -22.85 2.51
N PRO A 294 -5.05 -22.93 1.19
CA PRO A 294 -5.66 -24.12 0.58
C PRO A 294 -4.88 -25.40 0.91
N GLY A 295 -5.58 -26.40 1.47
CA GLY A 295 -4.99 -27.69 1.84
C GLY A 295 -4.08 -27.68 3.08
N LYS A 296 -3.97 -26.56 3.81
CA LYS A 296 -3.10 -26.43 4.99
C LYS A 296 -3.90 -25.90 6.20
N PRO A 297 -4.75 -26.74 6.82
CA PRO A 297 -5.64 -26.31 7.89
C PRO A 297 -4.87 -25.69 9.06
N GLY A 298 -5.33 -24.54 9.53
CA GLY A 298 -4.66 -23.77 10.59
C GLY A 298 -3.46 -22.94 10.14
N GLN A 299 -3.03 -23.00 8.87
CA GLN A 299 -2.17 -21.97 8.30
C GLN A 299 -3.00 -20.88 7.63
N MET A 300 -2.65 -19.63 7.89
CA MET A 300 -3.27 -18.46 7.27
C MET A 300 -2.21 -17.51 6.72
N VAL A 301 -2.61 -16.67 5.78
CA VAL A 301 -1.77 -15.62 5.18
C VAL A 301 -2.44 -14.26 5.30
N LEU A 302 -1.62 -13.24 5.48
CA LEU A 302 -1.97 -11.82 5.43
C LEU A 302 -0.76 -11.08 4.82
N ALA A 303 -0.64 -11.11 3.49
CA ALA A 303 0.56 -10.65 2.78
C ALA A 303 0.25 -10.19 1.35
N GLY A 304 1.25 -9.61 0.67
CA GLY A 304 1.15 -9.27 -0.76
C GLY A 304 0.37 -7.99 -1.03
N PHE A 305 0.48 -7.00 -0.14
CA PHE A 305 -0.32 -5.77 -0.20
C PHE A 305 0.05 -4.79 -1.32
N SER A 306 1.06 -5.09 -2.14
CA SER A 306 1.35 -4.37 -3.38
C SER A 306 1.55 -2.86 -3.26
N GLY A 307 2.21 -2.43 -2.17
CA GLY A 307 2.43 -1.01 -1.88
C GLY A 307 1.19 -0.27 -1.38
N HIS A 308 0.04 -0.96 -1.25
CA HIS A 308 -1.25 -0.42 -0.82
C HIS A 308 -1.71 -1.01 0.52
N GLY A 309 -0.75 -1.26 1.42
CA GLY A 309 -1.02 -1.95 2.70
C GLY A 309 -1.75 -1.09 3.73
N MET A 310 -1.34 0.16 3.93
CA MET A 310 -1.94 1.04 4.94
C MET A 310 -3.46 1.21 4.76
N PRO A 311 -3.99 1.38 3.52
CA PRO A 311 -5.43 1.50 3.30
C PRO A 311 -6.21 0.19 3.41
N LEU A 312 -5.56 -0.96 3.66
CA LEU A 312 -6.21 -2.27 3.67
C LEU A 312 -5.97 -3.09 4.95
N ILE A 313 -4.86 -2.85 5.64
CA ILE A 313 -4.32 -3.79 6.62
C ILE A 313 -5.12 -3.89 7.91
N LEU A 314 -5.72 -2.80 8.40
CA LEU A 314 -6.34 -2.79 9.73
C LEU A 314 -7.54 -3.74 9.79
N LEU A 315 -8.53 -3.55 8.91
CA LEU A 315 -9.70 -4.42 8.89
C LEU A 315 -9.36 -5.83 8.40
N SER A 316 -8.36 -5.98 7.52
CA SER A 316 -7.86 -7.28 7.08
C SER A 316 -7.25 -8.08 8.25
N ALA A 317 -6.42 -7.44 9.07
CA ALA A 317 -5.82 -8.05 10.25
C ALA A 317 -6.88 -8.38 11.31
N LYS A 318 -7.86 -7.49 11.51
CA LYS A 318 -8.99 -7.74 12.40
C LYS A 318 -9.80 -8.97 11.97
N ALA A 319 -10.07 -9.10 10.67
CA ALA A 319 -10.76 -10.24 10.10
C ALA A 319 -9.98 -11.55 10.33
N VAL A 320 -8.70 -11.59 9.97
CA VAL A 320 -7.86 -12.79 10.17
C VAL A 320 -7.73 -13.14 11.66
N ALA A 321 -7.61 -12.17 12.55
CA ALA A 321 -7.60 -12.42 13.99
C ALA A 321 -8.92 -13.06 14.48
N ASP A 322 -10.07 -12.61 13.96
CA ASP A 322 -11.36 -13.20 14.31
C ASP A 322 -11.51 -14.62 13.75
N MET A 323 -11.06 -14.87 12.52
CA MET A 323 -10.97 -16.23 11.94
C MET A 323 -10.10 -17.14 12.81
N LEU A 324 -8.92 -16.69 13.21
CA LEU A 324 -8.00 -17.44 14.07
C LEU A 324 -8.59 -17.71 15.46
N ARG A 325 -9.38 -16.80 16.01
CA ARG A 325 -9.95 -16.94 17.36
C ARG A 325 -11.21 -17.81 17.38
N THR A 326 -12.08 -17.66 16.40
CA THR A 326 -13.44 -18.23 16.42
C THR A 326 -13.67 -19.36 15.43
N GLY A 327 -12.79 -19.53 14.43
CA GLY A 327 -13.03 -20.45 13.31
C GLY A 327 -14.02 -19.91 12.27
N LYS A 328 -14.39 -18.63 12.36
CA LYS A 328 -15.21 -17.94 11.37
C LYS A 328 -14.61 -18.07 9.96
N LYS A 329 -15.46 -18.31 8.95
CA LYS A 329 -15.02 -18.43 7.56
C LYS A 329 -14.72 -17.07 6.95
N PHE A 330 -13.90 -17.05 5.90
CA PHE A 330 -13.50 -15.82 5.21
C PHE A 330 -14.72 -15.02 4.73
N GLU A 331 -15.72 -15.69 4.19
CA GLU A 331 -16.93 -15.09 3.60
C GLU A 331 -17.75 -14.27 4.62
N GLU A 332 -17.59 -14.58 5.91
CA GLU A 332 -18.32 -13.93 6.98
C GLU A 332 -17.58 -12.68 7.52
N THR A 333 -16.36 -12.41 7.03
CA THR A 333 -15.49 -11.35 7.59
C THR A 333 -15.75 -9.96 7.02
N GLY A 334 -16.41 -9.87 5.86
CA GLY A 334 -16.58 -8.61 5.12
C GLY A 334 -15.32 -8.15 4.37
N VAL A 335 -14.24 -8.95 4.37
CA VAL A 335 -13.07 -8.70 3.51
C VAL A 335 -13.46 -9.00 2.06
N PRO A 336 -13.11 -8.14 1.09
CA PRO A 336 -13.41 -8.37 -0.32
C PRO A 336 -12.99 -9.74 -0.81
N SER A 337 -13.89 -10.42 -1.53
CA SER A 337 -13.69 -11.79 -2.01
C SER A 337 -12.43 -11.95 -2.88
N VAL A 338 -12.07 -10.90 -3.64
CA VAL A 338 -10.86 -10.86 -4.49
C VAL A 338 -9.55 -10.89 -3.70
N PHE A 339 -9.58 -10.63 -2.39
CA PHE A 339 -8.40 -10.73 -1.52
C PHE A 339 -8.20 -12.14 -0.94
N LYS A 340 -9.21 -13.01 -1.04
CA LYS A 340 -9.13 -14.37 -0.53
C LYS A 340 -7.97 -15.10 -1.19
N VAL A 341 -7.14 -15.80 -0.39
CA VAL A 341 -6.22 -16.79 -0.95
C VAL A 341 -7.02 -18.00 -1.43
N THR A 342 -6.83 -18.38 -2.69
CA THR A 342 -7.51 -19.55 -3.28
C THR A 342 -6.51 -20.41 -4.04
N LYS A 343 -6.90 -21.66 -4.32
CA LYS A 343 -6.07 -22.57 -5.09
C LYS A 343 -5.81 -22.00 -6.50
N GLU A 344 -6.85 -21.46 -7.13
CA GLU A 344 -6.78 -20.87 -8.47
C GLU A 344 -5.81 -19.68 -8.51
N ARG A 345 -5.80 -18.82 -7.48
CA ARG A 345 -4.85 -17.70 -7.40
C ARG A 345 -3.41 -18.16 -7.18
N LEU A 346 -3.21 -19.27 -6.47
CA LEU A 346 -1.89 -19.89 -6.26
C LEU A 346 -1.41 -20.74 -7.45
N GLU A 347 -2.30 -21.14 -8.35
CA GLU A 347 -1.95 -21.87 -9.58
C GLU A 347 -1.78 -20.93 -10.79
N SER A 348 -2.18 -19.66 -10.67
CA SER A 348 -2.06 -18.67 -11.74
C SER A 348 -0.60 -18.37 -12.09
N THR A 349 -0.25 -18.50 -13.37
CA THR A 349 1.08 -18.15 -13.90
C THR A 349 1.21 -16.68 -14.32
N LYS A 350 0.13 -15.88 -14.20
CA LYS A 350 0.14 -14.47 -14.60
C LYS A 350 0.96 -13.63 -13.63
N ASN A 351 1.72 -12.69 -14.20
CA ASN A 351 2.49 -11.70 -13.44
C ASN A 351 2.26 -10.29 -14.02
N GLU A 352 1.35 -9.56 -13.38
CA GLU A 352 0.96 -8.22 -13.81
C GLU A 352 2.00 -7.15 -13.43
N ILE A 353 2.91 -7.46 -12.50
CA ILE A 353 3.99 -6.56 -12.09
C ILE A 353 4.88 -6.26 -13.30
N LEU A 354 5.21 -7.29 -14.08
CA LEU A 354 6.06 -7.17 -15.27
C LEU A 354 5.28 -6.73 -16.52
N SER A 355 3.97 -6.95 -16.60
CA SER A 355 3.17 -6.38 -17.69
C SER A 355 3.09 -4.86 -17.59
N ASP A 356 3.05 -4.32 -16.37
CA ASP A 356 3.02 -2.88 -16.10
C ASP A 356 4.42 -2.22 -16.20
N SER A 357 5.52 -3.00 -16.32
CA SER A 357 6.89 -2.47 -16.45
C SER A 357 7.32 -2.17 -17.90
N GLY A 358 6.39 -2.18 -18.86
CA GLY A 358 6.66 -1.80 -20.26
C GLY A 358 7.44 -2.82 -21.10
N LYS A 359 7.88 -3.95 -20.53
CA LYS A 359 8.61 -5.01 -21.27
C LYS A 359 7.75 -5.76 -22.30
N GLY A 360 6.44 -5.47 -22.39
CA GLY A 360 5.54 -5.99 -23.42
C GLY A 360 5.35 -5.11 -24.66
N LYS A 361 6.05 -3.98 -24.81
CA LYS A 361 5.93 -3.07 -25.98
C LYS A 361 7.26 -2.78 -26.68
N ILE A 362 8.14 -3.77 -26.78
CA ILE A 362 9.23 -3.75 -27.77
C ILE A 362 8.97 -4.89 -28.77
N GLN A 363 7.98 -4.68 -29.63
CA GLN A 363 7.93 -5.30 -30.94
C GLN A 363 7.39 -4.26 -31.94
N ALA A 364 8.19 -4.05 -32.98
CA ALA A 364 7.93 -3.33 -34.22
C ALA A 364 7.60 -1.83 -34.13
N LYS A 365 8.64 -1.00 -34.30
CA LYS A 365 8.66 0.04 -35.34
C LYS A 365 10.05 0.09 -35.99
N LEU A 366 10.16 -0.52 -37.16
CA LEU A 366 10.84 0.10 -38.29
C LEU A 366 9.97 1.26 -38.79
#